data_AF-A0A3M4ASQ8-F1
#
_entry.id   AF-A0A3M4ASQ8-F1
#
_cell.length_a   1.000
_cell.length_b   1.000
_cell.length_c   1.000
_cell.angle_alpha   90.00
_cell.angle_beta   90.00
_cell.angle_gamma   90.00
#
_symmetry.space_group_name_H-M   'P 1'
#
loop_
_entity.id
_entity.type
_entity.pdbx_description
1 polymer ?
#
loop_
_entity_poly.entity_id
_entity_poly.type
_entity_poly.pdbx_seq_one_letter_code
_entity_poly.pdbx_strand_id
1 'polypeptide(L)'
;HGVSLSIGTAEGLDTDYLQRLKSLVDEVQPLFVSDHLSWSRSGGFNAHDLLPVPYTDEALDRVCANIHQAQDVLGRTLLFENPSSYLAFEGACMTEWEFIAAMAKRTGCELLLDVNNVFVSASNHGFDALAFLDGIPAERVRQVHLAGHSQGRDILIDSHDSPVCSGVWQLYAQAIARLGPVATMIERDDEIPPLAELLQELSMARTLGAQR
;
A
#
# COMPACT_ATOMS: atom_id res chain seq x y z
N HIS A 1 5.15 4.38 -8.56
CA HIS A 1 4.42 3.33 -7.84
C HIS A 1 4.27 2.14 -8.79
N GLY A 2 4.66 0.95 -8.36
CA GLY A 2 4.72 -0.27 -9.17
C GLY A 2 3.79 -1.36 -8.63
N VAL A 3 3.50 -2.34 -9.47
CA VAL A 3 2.60 -3.47 -9.19
C VAL A 3 3.27 -4.82 -9.42
N SER A 4 4.61 -4.86 -9.49
CA SER A 4 5.31 -6.02 -10.08
C SER A 4 6.57 -6.44 -9.34
N LEU A 5 7.01 -5.71 -8.31
CA LEU A 5 8.17 -6.10 -7.53
C LEU A 5 7.94 -7.40 -6.76
N SER A 6 6.70 -7.64 -6.31
CA SER A 6 6.29 -8.91 -5.66
C SER A 6 7.13 -9.27 -4.44
N ILE A 7 7.33 -8.34 -3.50
CA ILE A 7 8.19 -8.55 -2.31
C ILE A 7 7.75 -9.69 -1.39
N GLY A 8 6.50 -10.15 -1.48
CA GLY A 8 5.99 -11.33 -0.78
C GLY A 8 6.41 -12.68 -1.38
N THR A 9 7.13 -12.71 -2.49
CA THR A 9 7.53 -13.98 -3.14
C THR A 9 8.50 -14.79 -2.29
N ALA A 10 8.30 -16.12 -2.25
CA ALA A 10 9.18 -17.05 -1.57
C ALA A 10 10.47 -17.37 -2.36
N GLU A 11 10.49 -17.09 -3.67
CA GLU A 11 11.57 -17.52 -4.59
C GLU A 11 12.69 -16.48 -4.75
N GLY A 12 12.54 -15.31 -4.12
CA GLY A 12 13.41 -14.16 -4.32
C GLY A 12 13.00 -13.30 -5.51
N LEU A 13 13.60 -12.11 -5.62
CA LEU A 13 13.23 -11.12 -6.64
C LEU A 13 13.83 -11.43 -8.01
N ASP A 14 13.05 -11.13 -9.06
CA ASP A 14 13.47 -11.19 -10.46
C ASP A 14 14.56 -10.14 -10.72
N THR A 15 15.80 -10.61 -10.89
CA THR A 15 16.97 -9.73 -10.99
C THR A 15 16.98 -8.94 -12.31
N ASP A 16 16.45 -9.51 -13.40
CA ASP A 16 16.34 -8.80 -14.67
C ASP A 16 15.30 -7.67 -14.57
N TYR A 17 14.19 -7.91 -13.87
CA TYR A 17 13.21 -6.86 -13.55
C TYR A 17 13.86 -5.75 -12.70
N LEU A 18 14.59 -6.11 -11.64
CA LEU A 18 15.26 -5.13 -10.79
C LEU A 18 16.25 -4.24 -11.56
N GLN A 19 17.00 -4.81 -12.51
CA GLN A 19 17.93 -4.01 -13.33
C GLN A 19 17.22 -3.06 -14.30
N ARG A 20 16.07 -3.47 -14.87
CA ARG A 20 15.23 -2.57 -15.68
C ARG A 20 14.63 -1.46 -14.83
N LEU A 21 14.13 -1.79 -13.64
CA LEU A 21 13.60 -0.82 -12.69
C LEU A 21 14.70 0.16 -12.25
N LYS A 22 15.91 -0.34 -11.95
CA LYS A 22 17.06 0.50 -11.64
C LYS A 22 17.36 1.50 -12.76
N SER A 23 17.45 1.02 -14.01
CA SER A 23 17.68 1.89 -15.17
C SER A 23 16.64 3.01 -15.26
N LEU A 24 15.36 2.69 -15.07
CA LEU A 24 14.28 3.66 -15.06
C LEU A 24 14.39 4.66 -13.90
N VAL A 25 14.71 4.17 -12.70
CA VAL A 25 14.88 5.01 -11.51
C VAL A 25 16.08 5.95 -11.68
N ASP A 26 17.19 5.46 -12.23
CA ASP A 26 18.39 6.26 -12.50
C ASP A 26 18.12 7.35 -13.56
N GLU A 27 17.29 7.06 -14.56
CA GLU A 27 16.88 8.03 -15.58
C GLU A 27 15.93 9.10 -15.03
N VAL A 28 14.87 8.68 -14.33
CA VAL A 28 13.79 9.57 -13.88
C VAL A 28 14.16 10.35 -12.62
N GLN A 29 15.04 9.82 -11.77
CA GLN A 29 15.38 10.36 -10.45
C GLN A 29 14.14 10.72 -9.60
N PRO A 30 13.18 9.76 -9.40
CA PRO A 30 11.92 10.09 -8.74
C PRO A 30 12.13 10.34 -7.25
N LEU A 31 11.27 11.17 -6.64
CA LEU A 31 11.31 11.44 -5.20
C LEU A 31 11.13 10.17 -4.37
N PHE A 32 10.19 9.32 -4.78
CA PHE A 32 9.91 8.02 -4.15
C PHE A 32 9.77 6.92 -5.19
N VAL A 33 10.11 5.70 -4.78
CA VAL A 33 9.80 4.47 -5.51
C VAL A 33 9.04 3.59 -4.54
N SER A 34 7.84 3.17 -4.94
CA SER A 34 6.94 2.35 -4.13
C SER A 34 6.42 1.15 -4.90
N ASP A 35 6.10 0.08 -4.18
CA ASP A 35 5.36 -1.09 -4.67
C ASP A 35 4.53 -1.68 -3.50
N HIS A 36 3.80 -2.77 -3.73
CA HIS A 36 2.84 -3.32 -2.78
C HIS A 36 3.45 -4.37 -1.84
N LEU A 37 2.93 -4.48 -0.62
CA LEU A 37 3.14 -5.63 0.25
C LEU A 37 2.31 -6.83 -0.24
N SER A 38 2.70 -7.39 -1.38
CA SER A 38 2.01 -8.51 -2.01
C SER A 38 2.99 -9.45 -2.68
N TRP A 39 2.48 -10.60 -3.11
CA TRP A 39 3.14 -11.42 -4.11
C TRP A 39 2.29 -11.49 -5.36
N SER A 40 2.95 -11.48 -6.52
CA SER A 40 2.32 -11.77 -7.81
C SER A 40 3.02 -12.92 -8.52
N ARG A 41 4.06 -13.52 -7.92
CA ARG A 41 4.84 -14.59 -8.55
C ARG A 41 5.14 -15.74 -7.59
N SER A 42 4.97 -16.98 -8.06
CA SER A 42 5.36 -18.22 -7.36
C SER A 42 5.43 -19.40 -8.33
N GLY A 43 6.50 -20.20 -8.35
CA GLY A 43 6.56 -21.47 -9.07
C GLY A 43 6.41 -21.34 -10.60
N GLY A 44 6.86 -20.23 -11.19
CA GLY A 44 6.64 -19.92 -12.61
C GLY A 44 5.24 -19.40 -12.96
N PHE A 45 4.33 -19.29 -11.97
CA PHE A 45 3.05 -18.58 -12.12
C PHE A 45 3.26 -17.09 -11.89
N ASN A 46 2.64 -16.27 -12.74
CA ASN A 46 2.55 -14.82 -12.59
C ASN A 46 1.07 -14.45 -12.48
N ALA A 47 0.64 -14.05 -11.30
CA ALA A 47 -0.67 -13.51 -11.04
C ALA A 47 -0.76 -12.09 -11.65
N HIS A 48 -1.90 -11.79 -12.25
CA HIS A 48 -2.22 -10.41 -12.67
C HIS A 48 -2.76 -9.56 -11.51
N ASP A 49 -2.78 -10.13 -10.31
CA ASP A 49 -3.39 -9.57 -9.12
C ASP A 49 -2.39 -9.57 -7.95
N LEU A 50 -2.61 -8.70 -6.98
CA LEU A 50 -1.77 -8.51 -5.81
C LEU A 50 -2.24 -9.48 -4.71
N LEU A 51 -1.58 -10.63 -4.62
CA LEU A 51 -2.00 -11.68 -3.70
C LEU A 51 -1.52 -11.42 -2.27
N PRO A 52 -2.35 -11.76 -1.26
CA PRO A 52 -2.05 -11.46 0.13
C PRO A 52 -0.86 -12.28 0.64
N VAL A 53 -0.09 -11.70 1.55
CA VAL A 53 1.01 -12.36 2.26
C VAL A 53 0.50 -12.95 3.57
N PRO A 54 0.88 -14.17 3.98
CA PRO A 54 0.57 -14.68 5.31
C PRO A 54 1.37 -13.90 6.36
N TYR A 55 0.70 -13.33 7.37
CA TYR A 55 1.36 -12.55 8.43
C TYR A 55 2.02 -13.46 9.48
N THR A 56 3.05 -14.18 9.07
CA THR A 56 3.87 -15.08 9.91
C THR A 56 5.31 -14.58 9.99
N ASP A 57 6.06 -15.05 10.99
CA ASP A 57 7.50 -14.73 11.14
C ASP A 57 8.31 -15.18 9.91
N GLU A 58 8.00 -16.36 9.34
CA GLU A 58 8.69 -16.87 8.14
C GLU A 58 8.47 -15.96 6.93
N ALA A 59 7.23 -15.53 6.71
CA ALA A 59 6.91 -14.61 5.62
C ALA A 59 7.56 -13.24 5.83
N LEU A 60 7.61 -12.76 7.08
CA LEU A 60 8.28 -11.52 7.44
C LEU A 60 9.77 -11.58 7.12
N ASP A 61 10.44 -12.68 7.45
CA ASP A 61 11.86 -12.89 7.13
C ASP A 61 12.11 -12.84 5.61
N ARG A 62 11.23 -13.47 4.82
CA ARG A 62 11.30 -13.46 3.35
C ARG A 62 11.07 -12.07 2.76
N VAL A 63 10.01 -11.39 3.20
CA VAL A 63 9.71 -10.02 2.77
C VAL A 63 10.88 -9.09 3.10
N CYS A 64 11.44 -9.17 4.31
CA CYS A 64 12.57 -8.34 4.69
C CYS A 64 13.80 -8.57 3.81
N ALA A 65 14.12 -9.84 3.50
CA ALA A 65 15.24 -10.17 2.62
C ALA A 65 15.05 -9.62 1.20
N ASN A 66 13.83 -9.72 0.65
CA ASN A 66 13.49 -9.18 -0.66
C ASN A 66 13.58 -7.64 -0.68
N ILE A 67 13.11 -6.97 0.37
CA ILE A 67 13.22 -5.51 0.50
C ILE A 67 14.68 -5.07 0.56
N HIS A 68 15.52 -5.76 1.37
CA HIS A 68 16.96 -5.46 1.42
C HIS A 68 17.60 -5.60 0.03
N GLN A 69 17.34 -6.71 -0.67
CA GLN A 69 17.84 -6.91 -2.03
C GLN A 69 17.41 -5.78 -2.98
N ALA A 70 16.13 -5.39 -2.97
CA ALA A 70 15.62 -4.33 -3.83
C ALA A 70 16.27 -2.97 -3.50
N GLN A 71 16.34 -2.60 -2.21
CA GLN A 71 16.96 -1.34 -1.79
C GLN A 71 18.46 -1.30 -2.11
N ASP A 72 19.18 -2.42 -1.96
CA ASP A 72 20.61 -2.53 -2.28
C ASP A 72 20.86 -2.35 -3.79
N VAL A 73 20.04 -2.99 -4.64
CA VAL A 73 20.17 -2.86 -6.10
C VAL A 73 19.80 -1.45 -6.56
N LEU A 74 18.68 -0.90 -6.07
CA LEU A 74 18.21 0.42 -6.48
C LEU A 74 19.03 1.55 -5.82
N GLY A 75 19.76 1.26 -4.75
CA GLY A 75 20.60 2.21 -4.03
C GLY A 75 19.82 3.28 -3.26
N ARG A 76 18.60 2.97 -2.82
CA ARG A 76 17.70 3.91 -2.15
C ARG A 76 16.66 3.24 -1.26
N THR A 77 16.12 4.01 -0.32
CA THR A 77 14.95 3.58 0.47
C THR A 77 13.71 3.52 -0.41
N LEU A 78 12.96 2.42 -0.27
CA LEU A 78 11.69 2.20 -0.96
C LEU A 78 10.51 2.42 -0.03
N LEU A 79 9.35 2.71 -0.61
CA LEU A 79 8.07 2.77 0.08
C LEU A 79 7.28 1.48 -0.19
N PHE A 80 6.58 0.96 0.80
CA PHE A 80 5.65 -0.16 0.60
C PHE A 80 4.24 0.19 1.02
N GLU A 81 3.31 -0.25 0.18
CA GLU A 81 1.88 -0.03 0.35
C GLU A 81 1.16 -1.20 1.01
N ASN A 82 0.21 -0.89 1.89
CA ASN A 82 -0.74 -1.86 2.43
C ASN A 82 -1.80 -2.22 1.37
N PRO A 83 -1.88 -3.48 0.91
CA PRO A 83 -2.89 -3.87 -0.07
C PRO A 83 -4.26 -4.02 0.60
N SER A 84 -5.32 -4.04 -0.21
CA SER A 84 -6.60 -4.61 0.22
C SER A 84 -6.47 -6.13 0.43
N SER A 85 -7.06 -6.65 1.50
CA SER A 85 -7.07 -8.09 1.80
C SER A 85 -8.46 -8.68 1.66
N TYR A 86 -8.59 -9.75 0.88
CA TYR A 86 -9.85 -10.51 0.70
C TYR A 86 -9.81 -11.89 1.37
N LEU A 87 -8.63 -12.35 1.76
CA LEU A 87 -8.39 -13.66 2.35
C LEU A 87 -7.51 -13.51 3.58
N ALA A 88 -7.95 -14.08 4.69
CA ALA A 88 -7.12 -14.27 5.87
C ALA A 88 -6.50 -15.68 5.84
N PHE A 89 -5.19 -15.77 6.04
CA PHE A 89 -4.52 -17.06 6.16
C PHE A 89 -4.67 -17.63 7.58
N GLU A 90 -4.98 -18.92 7.68
CA GLU A 90 -4.86 -19.63 8.95
C GLU A 90 -3.40 -19.63 9.41
N GLY A 91 -3.18 -19.41 10.71
CA GLY A 91 -1.84 -19.40 11.30
C GLY A 91 -1.12 -18.04 11.29
N ALA A 92 -1.78 -16.95 10.91
CA ALA A 92 -1.26 -15.60 11.13
C ALA A 92 -0.95 -15.38 12.63
N CYS A 93 0.29 -14.97 12.93
CA CYS A 93 0.72 -14.66 14.30
C CYS A 93 0.75 -13.15 14.58
N MET A 94 0.51 -12.34 13.56
CA MET A 94 0.49 -10.88 13.61
C MET A 94 -0.74 -10.34 12.88
N THR A 95 -1.23 -9.19 13.35
CA THR A 95 -2.10 -8.32 12.55
C THR A 95 -1.32 -7.70 11.39
N GLU A 96 -2.03 -7.18 10.39
CA GLU A 96 -1.39 -6.54 9.23
C GLU A 96 -0.50 -5.36 9.64
N TRP A 97 -0.98 -4.49 10.53
CA TRP A 97 -0.20 -3.33 10.99
C TRP A 97 1.00 -3.73 11.85
N GLU A 98 0.92 -4.83 12.61
CA GLU A 98 2.09 -5.39 13.32
C GLU A 98 3.14 -5.91 12.33
N PHE A 99 2.70 -6.60 11.27
CA PHE A 99 3.60 -7.07 10.21
C PHE A 99 4.28 -5.89 9.50
N ILE A 100 3.52 -4.87 9.10
CA ILE A 100 4.03 -3.65 8.45
C ILE A 100 5.02 -2.92 9.37
N ALA A 101 4.69 -2.75 10.65
CA ALA A 101 5.58 -2.10 11.61
C ALA A 101 6.89 -2.87 11.81
N ALA A 102 6.83 -4.20 11.92
CA ALA A 102 7.99 -5.06 12.04
C ALA A 102 8.86 -5.03 10.77
N MET A 103 8.23 -5.09 9.59
CA MET A 103 8.88 -4.96 8.28
C MET A 103 9.63 -3.64 8.18
N ALA A 104 8.96 -2.50 8.40
CA ALA A 104 9.55 -1.18 8.30
C ALA A 104 10.70 -0.97 9.30
N LYS A 105 10.58 -1.52 10.52
CA LYS A 105 11.63 -1.49 11.53
C LYS A 105 12.87 -2.29 11.11
N ARG A 106 12.70 -3.47 10.50
CA ARG A 106 13.81 -4.37 10.10
C ARG A 106 14.52 -3.91 8.83
N THR A 107 13.79 -3.31 7.90
CA THR A 107 14.34 -2.97 6.57
C THR A 107 14.70 -1.50 6.41
N GLY A 108 14.18 -0.65 7.29
CA GLY A 108 14.32 0.79 7.16
C GLY A 108 13.45 1.38 6.04
N CYS A 109 12.62 0.58 5.36
CA CYS A 109 11.70 1.08 4.35
C CYS A 109 10.72 2.10 4.93
N GLU A 110 10.17 2.90 4.02
CA GLU A 110 9.11 3.87 4.30
C GLU A 110 7.76 3.31 3.82
N LEU A 111 6.69 4.01 4.12
CA LEU A 111 5.33 3.53 3.86
C LEU A 111 4.57 4.47 2.93
N LEU A 112 3.79 3.85 2.06
CA LEU A 112 2.69 4.45 1.34
C LEU A 112 1.42 3.91 2.00
N LEU A 113 0.61 4.78 2.60
CA LEU A 113 -0.63 4.37 3.26
C LEU A 113 -1.77 4.55 2.29
N ASP A 114 -2.35 3.46 1.80
CA ASP A 114 -3.64 3.55 1.11
C ASP A 114 -4.77 3.43 2.14
N VAL A 115 -5.54 4.52 2.28
CA VAL A 115 -6.64 4.61 3.25
C VAL A 115 -7.88 3.87 2.77
N ASN A 116 -8.08 3.79 1.45
CA ASN A 116 -9.16 3.01 0.87
C ASN A 116 -8.97 1.52 1.18
N ASN A 117 -7.74 1.01 1.08
CA ASN A 117 -7.39 -0.38 1.37
C ASN A 117 -7.61 -0.72 2.84
N VAL A 118 -7.28 0.19 3.76
CA VAL A 118 -7.62 0.02 5.18
C VAL A 118 -9.14 -0.05 5.37
N PHE A 119 -9.90 0.82 4.70
CA PHE A 119 -11.36 0.85 4.81
C PHE A 119 -12.01 -0.42 4.25
N VAL A 120 -11.59 -0.88 3.07
CA VAL A 120 -12.05 -2.10 2.41
C VAL A 120 -11.74 -3.32 3.30
N SER A 121 -10.49 -3.46 3.73
CA SER A 121 -10.06 -4.58 4.58
C SER A 121 -10.79 -4.59 5.93
N ALA A 122 -10.93 -3.43 6.60
CA ALA A 122 -11.65 -3.33 7.86
C ALA A 122 -13.13 -3.73 7.71
N SER A 123 -13.76 -3.30 6.62
CA SER A 123 -15.17 -3.64 6.33
C SER A 123 -15.35 -5.12 6.04
N ASN A 124 -14.43 -5.72 5.28
CA ASN A 124 -14.52 -7.12 4.86
C ASN A 124 -14.19 -8.10 6.01
N HIS A 125 -13.19 -7.78 6.85
CA HIS A 125 -12.73 -8.66 7.92
C HIS A 125 -13.32 -8.32 9.31
N GLY A 126 -13.96 -7.15 9.44
CA GLY A 126 -14.60 -6.71 10.68
C GLY A 126 -13.64 -6.24 11.78
N PHE A 127 -12.41 -5.82 11.42
CA PHE A 127 -11.48 -5.21 12.37
C PHE A 127 -11.67 -3.68 12.47
N ASP A 128 -11.12 -3.06 13.51
CA ASP A 128 -11.16 -1.61 13.69
C ASP A 128 -10.09 -0.91 12.84
N ALA A 129 -10.54 -0.12 11.86
CA ALA A 129 -9.65 0.69 11.00
C ALA A 129 -8.81 1.70 11.80
N LEU A 130 -9.29 2.20 12.95
CA LEU A 130 -8.50 3.11 13.78
C LEU A 130 -7.36 2.37 14.49
N ALA A 131 -7.58 1.11 14.89
CA ALA A 131 -6.52 0.27 15.45
C ALA A 131 -5.40 0.02 14.41
N PHE A 132 -5.76 -0.14 13.12
CA PHE A 132 -4.79 -0.19 12.03
C PHE A 132 -3.95 1.10 11.98
N LEU A 133 -4.61 2.27 11.94
CA LEU A 133 -3.93 3.56 11.88
C LEU A 133 -3.05 3.85 13.12
N ASP A 134 -3.45 3.35 14.29
CA ASP A 134 -2.67 3.48 15.53
C ASP A 134 -1.47 2.52 15.57
N GLY A 135 -1.53 1.40 14.82
CA GLY A 135 -0.50 0.37 14.79
C GLY A 135 0.62 0.62 13.78
N ILE A 136 0.37 1.38 12.71
CA ILE A 136 1.38 1.70 11.69
C ILE A 136 2.36 2.78 12.19
N PRO A 137 3.66 2.72 11.79
CA PRO A 137 4.65 3.72 12.18
C PRO A 137 4.46 5.03 11.39
N ALA A 138 3.66 5.93 11.95
CA ALA A 138 3.27 7.21 11.34
C ALA A 138 4.46 8.02 10.79
N GLU A 139 5.59 8.03 11.50
CA GLU A 139 6.81 8.76 11.12
C GLU A 139 7.48 8.23 9.85
N ARG A 140 7.11 7.02 9.41
CA ARG A 140 7.61 6.38 8.19
C ARG A 140 6.69 6.56 6.99
N VAL A 141 5.47 7.06 7.19
CA VAL A 141 4.56 7.31 6.07
C VAL A 141 5.03 8.54 5.30
N ARG A 142 5.14 8.39 3.98
CA ARG A 142 5.64 9.43 3.06
C ARG A 142 4.64 9.80 1.98
N GLN A 143 3.72 8.91 1.71
CA GLN A 143 2.62 9.15 0.78
C GLN A 143 1.34 8.50 1.32
N VAL A 144 0.21 9.15 1.04
CA VAL A 144 -1.12 8.62 1.30
C VAL A 144 -1.85 8.51 -0.04
N HIS A 145 -2.52 7.39 -0.27
CA HIS A 145 -3.43 7.22 -1.38
C HIS A 145 -4.88 7.23 -0.91
N LEU A 146 -5.74 7.74 -1.78
CA LEU A 146 -7.17 7.84 -1.61
C LEU A 146 -7.84 7.42 -2.90
N ALA A 147 -8.69 6.42 -2.80
CA ALA A 147 -9.50 5.95 -3.90
C ALA A 147 -10.94 5.69 -3.42
N GLY A 148 -11.82 5.36 -4.36
CA GLY A 148 -13.06 4.68 -4.05
C GLY A 148 -12.98 3.20 -4.41
N HIS A 149 -14.02 2.48 -4.02
CA HIS A 149 -14.15 1.04 -4.20
C HIS A 149 -15.56 0.72 -4.71
N SER A 150 -15.75 -0.51 -5.19
CA SER A 150 -17.06 -1.01 -5.62
C SER A 150 -17.64 -1.98 -4.59
N GLN A 151 -18.96 -2.10 -4.61
CA GLN A 151 -19.68 -3.08 -3.78
C GLN A 151 -19.85 -4.37 -4.59
N GLY A 152 -19.16 -5.42 -4.18
CA GLY A 152 -19.41 -6.79 -4.65
C GLY A 152 -20.69 -7.37 -4.04
N ARG A 153 -20.92 -8.67 -4.22
CA ARG A 153 -22.13 -9.33 -3.66
C ARG A 153 -22.17 -9.24 -2.13
N ASP A 154 -21.07 -9.61 -1.48
CA ASP A 154 -20.99 -9.76 -0.02
C ASP A 154 -19.83 -8.95 0.59
N ILE A 155 -18.90 -8.47 -0.24
CA ILE A 155 -17.67 -7.78 0.17
C ILE A 155 -17.44 -6.53 -0.67
N LEU A 156 -16.68 -5.59 -0.14
CA LEU A 156 -16.13 -4.46 -0.89
C LEU A 156 -14.96 -4.94 -1.76
N ILE A 157 -14.86 -4.39 -2.96
CA ILE A 157 -13.79 -4.68 -3.93
C ILE A 157 -13.02 -3.39 -4.20
N ASP A 158 -11.72 -3.49 -4.06
CA ASP A 158 -10.75 -2.45 -4.29
C ASP A 158 -10.53 -2.18 -5.79
N SER A 159 -11.54 -1.56 -6.41
CA SER A 159 -11.59 -1.37 -7.86
C SER A 159 -11.02 -0.04 -8.34
N HIS A 160 -10.85 0.94 -7.44
CA HIS A 160 -10.34 2.28 -7.76
C HIS A 160 -11.10 2.97 -8.91
N ASP A 161 -12.37 2.61 -9.10
CA ASP A 161 -13.22 3.02 -10.23
C ASP A 161 -14.31 4.03 -9.81
N SER A 162 -14.47 4.27 -8.51
CA SER A 162 -15.55 5.10 -7.95
C SER A 162 -15.03 6.29 -7.13
N PRO A 163 -15.76 7.43 -7.05
CA PRO A 163 -15.36 8.56 -6.22
C PRO A 163 -15.07 8.16 -4.77
N VAL A 164 -14.12 8.84 -4.13
CA VAL A 164 -13.76 8.59 -2.73
C VAL A 164 -14.99 8.79 -1.85
N CYS A 165 -15.41 7.72 -1.16
CA CYS A 165 -16.64 7.73 -0.39
C CYS A 165 -16.48 8.46 0.97
N SER A 166 -17.59 8.81 1.61
CA SER A 166 -17.58 9.56 2.88
C SER A 166 -16.86 8.82 4.01
N GLY A 167 -16.93 7.48 4.04
CA GLY A 167 -16.22 6.66 5.02
C GLY A 167 -14.70 6.75 4.87
N VAL A 168 -14.20 6.68 3.63
CA VAL A 168 -12.77 6.85 3.34
C VAL A 168 -12.31 8.26 3.67
N TRP A 169 -13.10 9.30 3.36
CA TRP A 169 -12.78 10.68 3.76
C TRP A 169 -12.70 10.87 5.27
N GLN A 170 -13.60 10.25 6.03
CA GLN A 170 -13.58 10.27 7.50
C GLN A 170 -12.34 9.58 8.04
N LEU A 171 -11.98 8.42 7.49
CA LEU A 171 -10.77 7.68 7.88
C LEU A 171 -9.49 8.45 7.51
N TYR A 172 -9.47 9.10 6.36
CA TYR A 172 -8.36 9.97 5.93
C TYR A 172 -8.14 11.14 6.90
N ALA A 173 -9.21 11.78 7.38
CA ALA A 173 -9.09 12.83 8.40
C ALA A 173 -8.44 12.29 9.68
N GLN A 174 -8.76 11.06 10.08
CA GLN A 174 -8.12 10.39 11.22
C GLN A 174 -6.66 10.04 10.97
N ALA A 175 -6.32 9.60 9.74
CA ALA A 175 -4.96 9.31 9.34
C ALA A 175 -4.09 10.58 9.37
N ILE A 176 -4.49 11.65 8.68
CA ILE A 176 -3.69 12.88 8.60
C ILE A 176 -3.51 13.56 9.95
N ALA A 177 -4.48 13.47 10.86
CA ALA A 177 -4.32 13.95 12.23
C ALA A 177 -3.14 13.27 12.97
N ARG A 178 -2.83 12.01 12.64
CA ARG A 178 -1.72 11.23 13.19
C ARG A 178 -0.41 11.46 12.44
N LEU A 179 -0.46 11.47 11.11
CA LEU A 179 0.71 11.54 10.23
C LEU A 179 1.30 12.96 10.16
N GLY A 180 0.47 13.98 10.31
CA GLY A 180 0.83 15.35 9.95
C GLY A 180 0.83 15.55 8.42
N PRO A 181 1.48 16.62 7.92
CA PRO A 181 1.52 16.91 6.48
C PRO A 181 2.29 15.84 5.71
N VAL A 182 1.58 15.06 4.90
CA VAL A 182 2.14 14.00 4.04
C VAL A 182 1.59 14.16 2.62
N ALA A 183 2.39 13.80 1.60
CA ALA A 183 1.96 13.86 0.21
C ALA A 183 0.73 12.96 0.02
N THR A 184 -0.36 13.51 -0.53
CA THR A 184 -1.61 12.76 -0.74
C THR A 184 -1.96 12.74 -2.22
N MET A 185 -2.36 11.57 -2.71
CA MET A 185 -2.73 11.33 -4.10
C MET A 185 -4.16 10.77 -4.17
N ILE A 186 -4.93 11.21 -5.16
CA ILE A 186 -6.16 10.52 -5.56
C ILE A 186 -5.75 9.47 -6.59
N GLU A 187 -6.07 8.20 -6.32
CA GLU A 187 -5.86 7.10 -7.26
C GLU A 187 -7.16 6.78 -8.00
N ARG A 188 -7.02 6.50 -9.31
CA ARG A 188 -8.12 6.29 -10.24
C ARG A 188 -7.63 5.44 -11.40
N ASP A 189 -7.90 4.14 -11.33
CA ASP A 189 -7.34 3.17 -12.27
C ASP A 189 -8.32 2.78 -13.38
N ASP A 190 -9.62 2.92 -13.11
CA ASP A 190 -10.67 2.66 -14.08
C ASP A 190 -11.76 3.75 -14.01
N GLU A 191 -12.67 3.76 -15.00
CA GLU A 191 -13.79 4.72 -15.12
C GLU A 191 -13.35 6.17 -14.86
N ILE A 192 -12.20 6.55 -15.45
CA ILE A 192 -11.50 7.81 -15.17
C ILE A 192 -12.42 9.01 -15.48
N PRO A 193 -12.81 9.81 -14.47
CA PRO A 193 -13.71 10.93 -14.67
C PRO A 193 -12.99 12.12 -15.29
N PRO A 194 -13.73 13.16 -15.71
CA PRO A 194 -13.12 14.43 -16.12
C PRO A 194 -12.17 14.98 -15.06
N LEU A 195 -11.03 15.54 -15.49
CA LEU A 195 -9.99 16.08 -14.60
C LEU A 195 -10.54 17.04 -13.52
N ALA A 196 -11.58 17.81 -13.83
CA ALA A 196 -12.19 18.74 -12.89
C ALA A 196 -12.78 18.04 -11.65
N GLU A 197 -13.23 16.81 -11.76
CA GLU A 197 -13.77 16.02 -10.64
C GLU A 197 -12.63 15.52 -9.75
N LEU A 198 -11.56 14.99 -10.33
CA LEU A 198 -10.34 14.60 -9.59
C LEU A 198 -9.73 15.80 -8.84
N LEU A 199 -9.75 17.00 -9.45
CA LEU A 199 -9.29 18.22 -8.80
C LEU A 199 -10.18 18.65 -7.63
N GLN A 200 -11.47 18.32 -7.64
CA GLN A 200 -12.36 18.56 -6.50
C GLN A 200 -12.02 17.64 -5.33
N GLU A 201 -11.84 16.34 -5.57
CA GLU A 201 -11.40 15.38 -4.54
C GLU A 201 -10.04 15.79 -3.96
N LEU A 202 -9.09 16.18 -4.81
CA LEU A 202 -7.80 16.69 -4.36
C LEU A 202 -7.93 17.97 -3.52
N SER A 203 -8.90 18.85 -3.83
CA SER A 203 -9.20 20.03 -3.03
C SER A 203 -9.77 19.66 -1.65
N MET A 204 -10.61 18.63 -1.58
CA MET A 204 -11.11 18.09 -0.31
C MET A 204 -9.96 17.53 0.54
N ALA A 205 -9.07 16.73 -0.06
CA ALA A 205 -7.89 16.19 0.61
C ALA A 205 -7.00 17.30 1.20
N ARG A 206 -6.76 18.38 0.44
CA ARG A 206 -6.02 19.56 0.90
C ARG A 206 -6.71 20.27 2.05
N THR A 207 -8.03 20.42 1.98
CA THR A 207 -8.82 21.10 3.02
C THR A 207 -8.73 20.34 4.33
N LEU A 208 -8.95 19.02 4.31
CA LEU A 208 -8.83 18.17 5.49
C LEU A 208 -7.40 18.16 6.04
N GLY A 209 -6.39 18.10 5.17
CA GLY A 209 -4.99 18.16 5.61
C GLY A 209 -4.53 19.51 6.16
N ALA A 210 -5.27 20.59 5.89
CA ALA A 210 -5.02 21.92 6.42
C ALA A 210 -5.78 22.22 7.73
N GLN A 211 -6.84 21.46 8.03
CA GLN A 211 -7.61 21.58 9.26
C GLN A 211 -6.79 21.04 10.43
N ARG A 212 -6.25 21.96 11.23
CA ARG A 212 -5.67 21.70 12.56
C ARG A 212 -6.57 22.34 13.61
#